data_AF-A0A1G8YYJ9-F1
#
_entry.id   AF-A0A1G8YYJ9-F1
#
_cell.length_a   1.000
_cell.length_b   1.000
_cell.length_c   1.000
_cell.angle_alpha   90.00
_cell.angle_beta   90.00
_cell.angle_gamma   90.00
#
_symmetry.space_group_name_H-M   'P 1'
#
loop_
_entity.id
_entity.type
_entity.pdbx_description
1 polymer ?
#
loop_
_entity_poly.entity_id
_entity_poly.type
_entity_poly.pdbx_seq_one_letter_code
_entity_poly.pdbx_strand_id
1 'polypeptide(L)'
;MRSRTTLEAWCIRGMYYNNNYNQYAEALESCNRALELDPEYGQAWYLKGVILTNMNRTDEAAACFETATKYDPGLPRGMPLVNGDM
;
A
#
# COMPACT_ATOMS: atom_id res chain seq x y z
N MET A 1 14.42 15.86 10.17
CA MET A 1 14.60 14.43 9.82
C MET A 1 13.23 13.84 9.65
N ARG A 2 12.85 13.45 8.43
CA ARG A 2 11.56 12.76 8.19
C ARG A 2 11.69 11.37 8.82
N SER A 3 11.05 11.16 9.96
CA SER A 3 11.17 9.92 10.71
C SER A 3 10.49 8.80 9.93
N ARG A 4 11.29 7.94 9.29
CA ARG A 4 10.84 6.72 8.59
C ARG A 4 9.88 5.88 9.44
N THR A 5 10.07 5.89 10.75
CA THR A 5 9.21 5.24 11.74
C THR A 5 7.76 5.72 11.72
N THR A 6 7.49 6.98 11.36
CA THR A 6 6.12 7.49 11.22
C THR A 6 5.47 6.96 9.94
N LEU A 7 6.22 6.84 8.85
CA LEU A 7 5.74 6.29 7.58
C LEU A 7 5.43 4.79 7.69
N GLU A 8 6.30 4.03 8.35
CA GLU A 8 6.11 2.61 8.65
C GLU A 8 4.88 2.38 9.55
N ALA A 9 4.68 3.22 10.56
CA ALA A 9 3.51 3.12 11.44
C ALA A 9 2.18 3.30 10.67
N TRP A 10 2.11 4.24 9.73
CA TRP A 10 0.95 4.42 8.86
C TRP A 10 0.71 3.19 7.95
N CYS A 11 1.77 2.57 7.45
CA CYS A 11 1.67 1.35 6.65
C CYS A 11 1.18 0.15 7.46
N ILE A 12 1.73 -0.08 8.65
CA ILE A 12 1.29 -1.16 9.55
C ILE A 12 -0.20 -1.00 9.90
N ARG A 13 -0.62 0.25 10.15
CA ARG A 13 -2.01 0.58 10.43
C ARG A 13 -2.93 0.28 9.23
N GLY A 14 -2.53 0.67 8.02
CA GLY A 14 -3.28 0.37 6.79
C GLY A 14 -3.43 -1.13 6.54
N MET A 15 -2.36 -1.90 6.78
CA MET A 15 -2.39 -3.37 6.71
C MET A 15 -3.39 -3.99 7.71
N TYR A 16 -3.44 -3.46 8.94
CA TYR A 16 -4.35 -3.96 9.97
C TYR A 16 -5.83 -3.75 9.62
N TYR A 17 -6.20 -2.55 9.13
CA TYR A 17 -7.58 -2.24 8.73
C TYR A 17 -8.03 -3.02 7.49
N ASN A 18 -7.12 -3.23 6.54
CA ASN A 18 -7.36 -4.06 5.38
C ASN A 18 -7.75 -5.50 5.75
N ASN A 19 -7.12 -6.07 6.79
CA ASN A 19 -7.36 -7.46 7.20
C ASN A 19 -8.57 -7.65 8.14
N ASN A 20 -8.92 -6.68 8.98
CA ASN A 20 -9.89 -6.94 10.05
C ASN A 20 -11.32 -6.47 9.77
N TYR A 21 -11.58 -5.55 8.83
CA TYR A 21 -12.92 -4.92 8.80
C TYR A 21 -13.48 -4.50 7.42
N ASN A 22 -12.87 -4.87 6.28
CA ASN A 22 -13.20 -4.23 4.99
C ASN A 22 -13.16 -2.68 5.07
N GLN A 23 -12.41 -2.14 6.03
CA GLN A 23 -12.22 -0.70 6.25
C GLN A 23 -11.16 -0.18 5.28
N TYR A 24 -11.43 -0.38 4.00
CA TYR A 24 -10.52 0.00 2.92
C TYR A 24 -10.37 1.51 2.85
N ALA A 25 -11.38 2.28 3.28
CA ALA A 25 -11.32 3.74 3.32
C ALA A 25 -10.27 4.24 4.33
N GLU A 26 -10.28 3.73 5.56
CA GLU A 26 -9.32 4.08 6.61
C GLU A 26 -7.90 3.58 6.29
N ALA A 27 -7.81 2.43 5.63
CA ALA A 27 -6.53 1.91 5.13
C ALA A 27 -5.94 2.81 4.02
N LEU A 28 -6.77 3.26 3.08
CA LEU A 28 -6.39 4.23 2.04
C LEU A 28 -6.00 5.58 2.64
N GLU A 29 -6.75 6.07 3.63
CA GLU A 29 -6.42 7.31 4.32
C GLU A 29 -5.03 7.22 4.97
N SER A 30 -4.74 6.11 5.66
CA SER A 30 -3.44 5.86 6.27
C SER A 30 -2.30 5.89 5.23
N CYS A 31 -2.51 5.26 4.07
CA CYS A 31 -1.52 5.29 2.98
C CYS A 31 -1.37 6.70 2.40
N ASN A 32 -2.46 7.44 2.22
CA ASN A 32 -2.41 8.81 1.73
C ASN A 32 -1.67 9.74 2.70
N ARG A 33 -1.84 9.57 4.02
CA ARG A 33 -1.06 10.30 5.03
C ARG A 33 0.43 10.02 4.95
N ALA A 34 0.81 8.77 4.72
CA ALA A 34 2.22 8.43 4.49
C ALA A 34 2.77 9.13 3.23
N LEU A 35 1.99 9.17 2.15
CA LEU A 35 2.36 9.83 0.89
C LEU A 35 2.36 11.37 0.97
N GLU A 36 1.54 11.98 1.83
CA GLU A 36 1.60 13.41 2.14
C GLU A 36 2.92 13.79 2.81
N LEU A 37 3.43 12.91 3.68
CA LEU A 37 4.70 13.11 4.38
C LEU A 37 5.90 12.80 3.49
N ASP A 38 5.79 11.75 2.68
CA ASP A 38 6.80 11.34 1.72
C ASP A 38 6.17 10.71 0.45
N PRO A 39 6.02 11.49 -0.64
CA PRO A 39 5.41 10.99 -1.87
C PRO A 39 6.27 9.97 -2.60
N GLU A 40 7.55 9.83 -2.23
CA GLU A 40 8.50 8.87 -2.81
C GLU A 40 8.55 7.56 -1.99
N TYR A 41 7.70 7.41 -0.98
CA TYR A 41 7.69 6.22 -0.14
C TYR A 41 7.03 5.02 -0.85
N GLY A 42 7.85 4.22 -1.54
CA GLY A 42 7.42 3.06 -2.33
C GLY A 42 6.53 2.07 -1.56
N GLN A 43 6.80 1.85 -0.27
CA GLN A 43 6.01 0.94 0.57
C GLN A 43 4.55 1.41 0.72
N ALA A 44 4.30 2.73 0.85
CA ALA A 44 2.94 3.26 0.95
C ALA A 44 2.18 3.12 -0.37
N TRP A 45 2.86 3.30 -1.51
CA TRP A 45 2.27 3.01 -2.83
C TRP A 45 1.93 1.53 -2.98
N TYR A 46 2.80 0.64 -2.53
CA TYR A 46 2.56 -0.80 -2.56
C TYR A 46 1.36 -1.20 -1.71
N LEU A 47 1.27 -0.73 -0.46
CA LEU A 47 0.10 -0.98 0.40
C LEU A 47 -1.19 -0.43 -0.19
N LYS A 48 -1.14 0.79 -0.76
CA LYS A 48 -2.29 1.38 -1.45
C LYS A 48 -2.77 0.50 -2.60
N GLY A 49 -1.84 -0.06 -3.38
CA GLY A 49 -2.13 -1.04 -4.42
C GLY A 49 -2.81 -2.30 -3.88
N VAL A 50 -2.30 -2.88 -2.79
CA VAL A 50 -2.91 -4.06 -2.14
C VAL A 50 -4.35 -3.78 -1.69
N ILE A 51 -4.59 -2.63 -1.05
CA ILE A 51 -5.92 -2.23 -0.59
C ILE A 51 -6.88 -2.05 -1.78
N LEU A 52 -6.43 -1.43 -2.87
CA LEU A 52 -7.22 -1.25 -4.08
C LEU A 52 -7.55 -2.57 -4.77
N THR A 53 -6.61 -3.53 -4.80
CA THR A 53 -6.86 -4.89 -5.29
C THR A 53 -7.97 -5.55 -4.48
N ASN A 54 -7.95 -5.45 -3.16
CA ASN A 54 -9.00 -6.00 -2.29
C ASN A 54 -10.36 -5.30 -2.48
N MET A 55 -10.37 -4.05 -2.95
CA MET A 55 -11.59 -3.32 -3.36
C MET A 55 -12.07 -3.66 -4.79
N ASN A 56 -11.46 -4.63 -5.49
CA ASN A 56 -11.69 -4.90 -6.92
C ASN A 56 -11.37 -3.72 -7.85
N ARG A 57 -10.53 -2.77 -7.42
CA ARG A 57 -10.05 -1.62 -8.22
C ARG A 57 -8.67 -1.92 -8.80
N THR A 58 -8.59 -3.00 -9.58
CA THR A 58 -7.33 -3.55 -10.12
C THR A 58 -6.58 -2.58 -11.04
N ASP A 59 -7.28 -1.76 -11.82
CA ASP A 59 -6.64 -0.76 -12.71
C ASP A 59 -5.84 0.29 -11.91
N GLU A 60 -6.42 0.79 -10.82
CA GLU A 60 -5.78 1.76 -9.94
C GLU A 60 -4.69 1.11 -9.08
N ALA A 61 -4.88 -0.15 -8.70
CA ALA A 61 -3.87 -0.92 -7.99
C ALA A 61 -2.60 -1.11 -8.84
N ALA A 62 -2.75 -1.44 -10.13
CA ALA A 62 -1.63 -1.58 -11.05
C ALA A 62 -0.80 -0.31 -11.13
N ALA A 63 -1.44 0.85 -11.31
CA ALA A 63 -0.76 2.15 -11.32
C ALA A 63 0.00 2.43 -10.01
N CYS A 64 -0.56 2.04 -8.86
CA CYS A 64 0.11 2.16 -7.57
C CYS A 64 1.35 1.25 -7.48
N PHE A 65 1.28 0.00 -7.95
CA PHE A 65 2.41 -0.91 -7.94
C PHE A 65 3.54 -0.46 -8.88
N GLU A 66 3.20 0.06 -10.06
CA GLU A 66 4.20 0.65 -10.96
C GLU A 66 4.93 1.83 -10.30
N THR A 67 4.17 2.66 -9.60
CA THR A 67 4.72 3.79 -8.85
C THR A 67 5.58 3.32 -7.69
N ALA A 68 5.17 2.26 -6.98
CA ALA A 68 5.94 1.66 -5.91
C ALA A 68 7.31 1.15 -6.42
N THR A 69 7.32 0.38 -7.52
CA THR A 69 8.57 -0.14 -8.12
C THR A 69 9.44 0.98 -8.70
N LYS A 70 8.85 2.10 -9.14
CA LYS A 70 9.60 3.27 -9.60
C LYS A 70 10.43 3.90 -8.48
N TYR A 71 9.88 3.98 -7.27
CA TYR A 71 10.57 4.58 -6.12
C TYR A 71 11.40 3.56 -5.33
N ASP A 72 10.96 2.31 -5.28
CA ASP A 72 11.67 1.20 -4.66
C ASP A 72 11.65 -0.02 -5.61
N PRO A 73 12.70 -0.20 -6.43
CA PRO A 73 12.81 -1.32 -7.36
C PRO A 73 12.83 -2.70 -6.69
N GLY A 74 13.00 -2.79 -5.37
CA GLY A 74 12.89 -4.03 -4.62
C GLY A 74 11.46 -4.51 -4.39
N LEU A 75 10.47 -3.65 -4.65
CA LEU A 75 9.06 -3.97 -4.48
C LEU A 75 8.46 -4.62 -5.74
N PRO A 76 7.62 -5.66 -5.57
CA PRO A 76 6.99 -6.32 -6.70
C PRO A 76 6.01 -5.38 -7.39
N ARG A 77 5.95 -5.46 -8.72
CA ARG A 77 5.06 -4.66 -9.59
C ARG A 77 3.58 -5.08 -9.50
N GLY A 78 3.24 -5.92 -8.53
CA GLY A 78 1.90 -6.44 -8.29
C GLY A 78 1.83 -7.14 -6.95
N MET A 79 0.62 -7.28 -6.41
CA MET A 79 0.39 -8.16 -5.27
C MET A 79 0.69 -9.60 -5.69
N PRO A 80 1.52 -10.38 -4.95
CA PRO A 80 1.62 -11.80 -5.20
C PRO A 80 0.21 -12.36 -5.05
N LEU A 81 -0.33 -12.89 -6.15
CA LEU A 81 -1.55 -13.67 -6.10
C LEU A 81 -1.29 -14.76 -5.07
N VAL A 82 -1.98 -14.70 -3.93
CA VAL A 82 -2.16 -15.87 -3.08
C VAL A 82 -3.01 -16.83 -3.89
N ASN A 83 -2.38 -17.49 -4.89
CA ASN A 83 -2.88 -18.75 -5.37
C ASN A 83 -3.00 -19.60 -4.12
N GLY A 84 -4.23 -20.05 -3.85
CA GLY A 84 -4.57 -20.80 -2.64
C GLY A 84 -3.90 -22.17 -2.63
N ASP A 85 -2.58 -22.19 -2.49
CA ASP A 85 -1.76 -23.38 -2.31
C ASP A 85 -1.10 -23.31 -0.92
N MET A 86 -1.91 -23.56 0.12
CA MET A 86 -1.75 -24.73 1.00
C MET A 86 -2.94 -24.89 1.95
#